data_AF-F5LJE0-F1
#
_entry.id   AF-F5LJE0-F1
#
_cell.length_a   1.000
_cell.length_b   1.000
_cell.length_c   1.000
_cell.angle_alpha   90.00
_cell.angle_beta   90.00
_cell.angle_gamma   90.00
#
_symmetry.space_group_name_H-M   'P 1'
#
loop_
_entity.id
_entity.type
_entity.pdbx_description
1 polymer ?
#
loop_
_entity_poly.entity_id
_entity_poly.type
_entity_poly.pdbx_seq_one_letter_code
_entity_poly.pdbx_strand_id
1 'polypeptide(L)'
;MDVIQFMKSVDKELRNIVKEGKPAKCHTYCNLIASYLNVHFDEKIKHVRVLGHGWVSSDDFVLDYVQPFEGEQTIGDNKSELYLFHKYMESEGNAENYDLLALEEVTSVKNPYFPGSFIEYIKSNFSKIDDRVVDMGYYK
;
A
#
# COMPACT_ATOMS: atom_id res chain seq x y z
N MET A 1 -10.25 -4.29 15.08
CA MET A 1 -9.47 -5.13 14.16
C MET A 1 -8.19 -4.37 13.90
N ASP A 2 -7.04 -4.98 14.13
CA ASP A 2 -5.74 -4.35 13.85
C ASP A 2 -5.45 -4.35 12.34
N VAL A 3 -4.52 -3.49 11.90
CA VAL A 3 -4.17 -3.33 10.47
C VAL A 3 -3.66 -4.63 9.88
N ILE A 4 -2.81 -5.37 10.60
CA ILE A 4 -2.23 -6.62 10.09
C ILE A 4 -3.32 -7.68 9.92
N GLN A 5 -4.21 -7.83 10.90
CA GLN A 5 -5.36 -8.75 10.81
C GLN A 5 -6.28 -8.36 9.66
N PHE A 6 -6.53 -7.07 9.47
CA PHE A 6 -7.31 -6.58 8.34
C PHE A 6 -6.64 -6.92 7.00
N MET A 7 -5.37 -6.58 6.84
CA MET A 7 -4.63 -6.84 5.61
C MET A 7 -4.53 -8.33 5.31
N LYS A 8 -4.35 -9.18 6.33
CA LYS A 8 -4.40 -10.65 6.19
C LYS A 8 -5.76 -11.14 5.69
N SER A 9 -6.85 -10.48 6.06
CA SER A 9 -8.20 -10.85 5.60
C SER A 9 -8.47 -10.53 4.12
N VAL A 10 -7.79 -9.53 3.56
CA VAL A 10 -7.91 -9.12 2.15
C VAL A 10 -6.75 -9.63 1.28
N ASP A 11 -5.71 -10.21 1.89
CA ASP A 11 -4.41 -10.49 1.27
C ASP A 11 -4.53 -11.28 -0.04
N LYS A 12 -5.26 -12.39 0.00
CA LYS A 12 -5.44 -13.25 -1.17
C LYS A 12 -6.10 -12.52 -2.34
N GLU A 13 -7.16 -11.75 -2.07
CA GLU A 13 -7.87 -11.04 -3.12
C GLU A 13 -7.05 -9.85 -3.65
N LEU A 14 -6.39 -9.11 -2.77
CA LEU A 14 -5.53 -7.99 -3.15
C LEU A 14 -4.36 -8.44 -4.04
N ARG A 15 -3.73 -9.57 -3.72
CA ARG A 15 -2.69 -10.16 -4.59
C ARG A 15 -3.22 -10.52 -5.97
N ASN A 16 -4.44 -11.05 -6.07
CA ASN A 16 -5.03 -11.35 -7.37
C ASN A 16 -5.26 -10.07 -8.18
N ILE A 17 -5.80 -9.02 -7.55
CA ILE A 17 -5.97 -7.70 -8.17
C ILE A 17 -4.64 -7.16 -8.69
N VAL A 18 -3.57 -7.20 -7.88
CA VAL A 18 -2.25 -6.70 -8.27
C VAL A 18 -1.65 -7.52 -9.42
N LYS A 19 -1.79 -8.86 -9.37
CA LYS A 19 -1.33 -9.75 -10.44
C LYS A 19 -2.06 -9.47 -11.76
N GLU A 20 -3.36 -9.24 -11.72
CA GLU A 20 -4.20 -8.97 -12.90
C GLU A 20 -4.00 -7.55 -13.46
N GLY A 21 -3.91 -6.54 -12.59
CA GLY A 21 -3.82 -5.13 -12.96
C GLY A 21 -2.40 -4.62 -13.23
N LYS A 22 -1.46 -5.55 -13.52
CA LYS A 22 -0.03 -5.33 -13.81
C LYS A 22 0.81 -4.91 -12.59
N PRO A 23 1.81 -5.73 -12.18
CA PRO A 23 2.73 -5.40 -11.09
C PRO A 23 3.47 -4.06 -11.24
N ALA A 24 3.71 -3.60 -12.47
CA ALA A 24 4.36 -2.32 -12.76
C ALA A 24 3.60 -1.08 -12.23
N LYS A 25 2.41 -1.25 -11.63
CA LYS A 25 1.60 -0.18 -11.05
C LYS A 25 1.73 -0.06 -9.53
N CYS A 26 2.92 -0.36 -8.98
CA CYS A 26 3.20 -0.35 -7.53
C CYS A 26 2.77 0.92 -6.82
N HIS A 27 3.12 2.09 -7.37
CA HIS A 27 2.79 3.36 -6.75
C HIS A 27 1.28 3.61 -6.68
N THR A 28 0.52 3.15 -7.67
CA THR A 28 -0.96 3.25 -7.65
C THR A 28 -1.55 2.39 -6.54
N TYR A 29 -1.15 1.11 -6.46
CA TYR A 29 -1.62 0.23 -5.40
C TYR A 29 -1.22 0.73 -4.02
N CYS A 30 0.06 1.09 -3.82
CA CYS A 30 0.56 1.57 -2.55
C CYS A 30 -0.11 2.88 -2.13
N ASN A 31 -0.39 3.78 -3.07
CA ASN A 31 -1.11 5.01 -2.75
C ASN A 31 -2.54 4.74 -2.29
N LEU A 32 -3.27 3.86 -3.00
CA LEU A 32 -4.63 3.49 -2.60
C LEU A 32 -4.66 2.81 -1.23
N ILE A 33 -3.77 1.85 -1.00
CA ILE A 33 -3.67 1.09 0.27
C ILE A 33 -3.28 2.03 1.41
N ALA A 34 -2.21 2.82 1.24
CA ALA A 34 -1.74 3.75 2.26
C ALA A 34 -2.82 4.79 2.59
N SER A 35 -3.48 5.38 1.58
CA SER A 35 -4.57 6.34 1.81
C SER A 35 -5.71 5.72 2.62
N TYR A 36 -6.10 4.49 2.30
CA TYR A 36 -7.19 3.80 3.01
C TYR A 36 -6.84 3.54 4.48
N LEU A 37 -5.65 2.99 4.72
CA LEU A 37 -5.21 2.64 6.06
C LEU A 37 -4.92 3.88 6.89
N ASN A 38 -4.39 4.93 6.26
CA ASN A 38 -4.14 6.22 6.90
C ASN A 38 -5.41 6.81 7.51
N VAL A 39 -6.51 6.86 6.74
CA VAL A 39 -7.77 7.45 7.20
C VAL A 39 -8.50 6.59 8.22
N HIS A 40 -8.49 5.26 8.04
CA HIS A 40 -9.37 4.37 8.81
C HIS A 40 -8.70 3.63 9.97
N PHE A 41 -7.36 3.63 10.03
CA PHE A 41 -6.61 2.87 11.03
C PHE A 41 -5.56 3.71 11.76
N ASP A 42 -4.61 4.31 11.05
CA ASP A 42 -3.51 5.08 11.66
C ASP A 42 -2.96 6.16 10.71
N GLU A 43 -3.08 7.43 11.12
CA GLU A 43 -2.62 8.60 10.38
C GLU A 43 -1.10 8.64 10.12
N LYS A 44 -0.32 7.80 10.80
CA LYS A 44 1.13 7.69 10.59
C LYS A 44 1.52 6.81 9.41
N ILE A 45 0.56 6.12 8.79
CA ILE A 45 0.81 5.23 7.64
C ILE A 45 1.17 6.05 6.41
N LYS A 46 2.22 5.64 5.69
CA LYS A 46 2.79 6.36 4.55
C LYS A 46 2.94 5.47 3.33
N HIS A 47 2.94 6.10 2.17
CA HIS A 47 3.48 5.53 0.93
C HIS A 47 4.93 5.97 0.80
N VAL A 48 5.85 5.02 0.76
CA VAL A 48 7.30 5.25 0.68
C VAL A 48 7.80 4.79 -0.67
N ARG A 49 8.75 5.54 -1.25
CA ARG A 49 9.54 5.12 -2.42
C ARG A 49 11.01 5.01 -2.05
N VAL A 50 11.66 3.95 -2.54
CA VAL A 50 13.12 3.81 -2.58
C VAL A 50 13.51 3.21 -3.92
N LEU A 51 14.49 3.81 -4.61
CA LEU A 51 15.04 3.30 -5.89
C LEU A 51 13.97 3.00 -6.97
N GLY A 52 12.89 3.78 -7.02
CA GLY A 52 11.81 3.60 -8.00
C GLY A 52 10.79 2.51 -7.65
N HIS A 53 10.91 1.85 -6.50
CA HIS A 53 9.91 0.93 -5.97
C HIS A 53 9.16 1.57 -4.80
N GLY A 54 7.87 1.25 -4.66
CA GLY A 54 7.00 1.82 -3.64
C GLY A 54 6.34 0.77 -2.77
N TRP A 55 6.19 1.07 -1.48
CA TRP A 55 5.50 0.24 -0.49
C TRP A 55 4.71 1.08 0.51
N VAL A 56 3.91 0.42 1.35
CA VAL A 56 3.22 1.04 2.48
C VAL A 56 4.01 0.78 3.76
N SER A 57 4.19 1.82 4.59
CA SER A 57 5.06 1.74 5.77
C SER A 57 4.45 2.45 6.98
N SER A 58 4.71 1.90 8.16
CA SER A 58 4.49 2.51 9.47
C SER A 58 5.64 2.16 10.42
N ASP A 59 5.55 2.55 11.69
CA ASP A 59 6.53 2.17 12.72
C ASP A 59 6.40 0.70 13.17
N ASP A 60 5.28 0.04 12.84
CA ASP A 60 4.95 -1.30 13.34
C ASP A 60 4.84 -2.36 12.25
N PHE A 61 4.66 -1.96 10.99
CA PHE A 61 4.51 -2.88 9.86
C PHE A 61 4.92 -2.25 8.52
N VAL A 62 5.15 -3.12 7.54
CA VAL A 62 5.28 -2.78 6.13
C VAL A 62 4.38 -3.66 5.29
N LEU A 63 3.91 -3.12 4.16
CA LEU A 63 3.15 -3.87 3.16
C LEU A 63 3.81 -3.65 1.78
N ASP A 64 4.25 -4.74 1.17
CA ASP A 64 4.77 -4.76 -0.19
C ASP A 64 4.06 -5.83 -1.00
N TYR A 65 3.09 -5.40 -1.80
CA TYR A 65 2.28 -6.28 -2.63
C TYR A 65 2.84 -6.50 -4.04
N VAL A 66 3.94 -5.82 -4.41
CA VAL A 66 4.47 -5.82 -5.78
C VAL A 66 5.80 -6.53 -5.90
N GLN A 67 6.64 -6.50 -4.87
CA GLN A 67 7.88 -7.27 -4.83
C GLN A 67 7.83 -8.28 -3.68
N PRO A 68 7.15 -9.43 -3.86
CA PRO A 68 7.16 -10.44 -2.81
C PRO A 68 8.60 -10.88 -2.58
N PHE A 69 9.04 -10.80 -1.32
CA PHE A 69 10.21 -11.53 -0.86
C PHE A 69 10.06 -13.01 -1.27
N GLU A 70 11.16 -13.69 -1.60
CA GLU A 70 11.16 -15.10 -1.97
C GLU A 70 10.22 -15.89 -1.01
N GLY A 71 9.07 -16.36 -1.51
CA GLY A 71 8.05 -17.03 -0.69
C GLY A 71 6.74 -16.27 -0.41
N GLU A 72 6.40 -15.24 -1.18
CA GLU A 72 5.09 -14.57 -1.16
C GLU A 72 4.79 -13.68 0.05
N GLN A 73 5.71 -13.31 0.95
CA GLN A 73 5.32 -12.40 2.04
C GLN A 73 5.09 -10.97 1.53
N THR A 74 3.88 -10.43 1.74
CA THR A 74 3.48 -9.06 1.36
C THR A 74 3.12 -8.18 2.56
N ILE A 75 3.04 -8.79 3.76
CA ILE A 75 2.68 -8.13 5.02
C ILE A 75 3.74 -8.52 6.03
N GLY A 76 4.44 -7.54 6.60
CA GLY A 76 5.49 -7.75 7.58
C GLY A 76 5.27 -6.91 8.83
N ASP A 77 5.25 -7.53 10.01
CA ASP A 77 5.29 -6.81 11.28
C ASP A 77 6.74 -6.43 11.66
N ASN A 78 6.92 -5.64 12.72
CA ASN A 78 8.23 -5.13 13.13
C ASN A 78 9.29 -6.19 13.52
N LYS A 79 8.94 -7.49 13.48
CA LYS A 79 9.84 -8.61 13.72
C LYS A 79 10.14 -9.41 12.46
N SER A 80 9.45 -9.15 11.36
CA SER A 80 9.62 -9.91 10.12
C SER A 80 10.84 -9.44 9.32
N GLU A 81 11.44 -10.36 8.56
CA GLU A 81 12.54 -10.03 7.65
C GLU A 81 12.12 -8.99 6.60
N LEU A 82 10.86 -9.06 6.13
CA LEU A 82 10.30 -8.08 5.21
C LEU A 82 10.34 -6.66 5.80
N TYR A 83 9.94 -6.51 7.07
CA TYR A 83 9.99 -5.22 7.76
C TYR A 83 11.42 -4.73 7.95
N LEU A 84 12.30 -5.59 8.49
CA LEU A 84 13.68 -5.22 8.77
C LEU A 84 14.42 -4.80 7.49
N PHE A 85 14.19 -5.51 6.38
CA PHE A 85 14.73 -5.15 5.07
C PHE A 85 14.23 -3.77 4.60
N HIS A 86 12.91 -3.54 4.61
CA HIS A 86 12.35 -2.28 4.15
C HIS A 86 12.80 -1.10 5.03
N LYS A 87 12.84 -1.27 6.35
CA LYS A 87 13.34 -0.23 7.25
C LYS A 87 14.82 0.08 7.08
N TYR A 88 15.63 -0.95 6.80
CA TYR A 88 17.01 -0.74 6.39
C TYR A 88 17.11 0.03 5.07
N MET A 89 16.29 -0.30 4.07
CA MET A 89 16.22 0.45 2.81
C MET A 89 15.73 1.89 3.00
N GLU A 90 14.81 2.13 3.94
CA GLU A 90 14.37 3.48 4.32
C GLU A 90 15.50 4.30 4.96
N SER A 91 16.36 3.67 5.78
CA SER A 91 17.44 4.37 6.48
C SER A 91 18.68 4.60 5.63
N GLU A 92 19.03 3.64 4.76
CA GLU A 92 20.24 3.69 3.92
C GLU A 92 19.96 4.22 2.52
N GLY A 93 18.71 4.11 2.05
CA GLY A 93 18.28 4.60 0.75
C GLY A 93 17.88 6.07 0.78
N ASN A 94 17.83 6.69 -0.41
CA ASN A 94 17.17 7.99 -0.60
C ASN A 94 15.65 7.79 -0.54
N ALA A 95 15.13 7.51 0.65
CA ALA A 95 13.72 7.27 0.87
C ALA A 95 12.90 8.55 0.75
N GLU A 96 11.84 8.49 -0.04
CA GLU A 96 10.91 9.58 -0.26
C GLU A 96 9.53 9.18 0.25
N ASN A 97 8.92 10.03 1.07
CA ASN A 97 7.51 9.88 1.43
C ASN A 97 6.66 10.56 0.34
N TYR A 98 5.76 9.82 -0.26
CA TYR A 98 4.88 10.31 -1.31
C TYR A 98 3.54 10.74 -0.74
N ASP A 99 2.98 11.81 -1.33
CA ASP A 99 1.65 12.30 -1.00
C ASP A 99 0.60 11.21 -1.20
N LEU A 100 -0.37 11.15 -0.29
CA LEU A 100 -1.52 10.26 -0.36
C LEU A 100 -2.59 10.89 -1.27
N LEU A 101 -2.68 10.39 -2.50
CA LEU A 101 -3.46 11.00 -3.58
C LEU A 101 -4.91 10.54 -3.60
N ALA A 102 -5.29 9.57 -2.74
CA ALA A 102 -6.63 8.99 -2.71
C ALA A 102 -7.42 9.34 -1.44
N LEU A 103 -6.95 10.31 -0.64
CA LEU A 103 -7.59 10.68 0.63
C LEU A 103 -9.06 11.09 0.43
N GLU A 104 -9.37 11.86 -0.61
CA GLU A 104 -10.74 12.28 -0.92
C GLU A 104 -11.67 11.08 -1.14
N GLU A 105 -11.22 10.12 -1.94
CA GLU A 105 -11.99 8.93 -2.31
C GLU A 105 -12.28 8.04 -1.09
N VAL A 106 -11.30 7.91 -0.20
CA VAL A 106 -11.38 7.07 1.00
C VAL A 106 -12.45 7.56 1.99
N THR A 107 -12.67 8.87 2.10
CA THR A 107 -13.66 9.44 3.03
C THR A 107 -15.10 8.98 2.77
N SER A 108 -15.39 8.54 1.54
CA SER A 108 -16.73 8.10 1.13
C SER A 108 -17.03 6.63 1.41
N VAL A 109 -16.03 5.85 1.83
CA VAL A 109 -16.17 4.39 2.01
C VAL A 109 -17.06 4.08 3.22
N LYS A 110 -18.13 3.31 2.98
CA LYS A 110 -19.01 2.80 4.04
C LYS A 110 -18.48 1.49 4.60
N ASN A 111 -18.59 1.31 5.92
CA ASN A 111 -18.12 0.13 6.64
C ASN A 111 -16.62 -0.15 6.37
N PRO A 112 -15.71 0.78 6.73
CA PRO A 112 -14.31 0.71 6.32
C PRO A 112 -13.54 -0.51 6.88
N TYR A 113 -14.07 -1.14 7.91
CA TYR A 113 -13.51 -2.37 8.49
C TYR A 113 -14.07 -3.65 7.86
N PHE A 114 -14.94 -3.56 6.86
CA PHE A 114 -15.40 -4.72 6.10
C PHE A 114 -14.44 -4.97 4.92
N PRO A 115 -13.84 -6.18 4.78
CA PRO A 115 -12.90 -6.49 3.70
C PRO A 115 -13.42 -6.15 2.30
N GLY A 116 -14.72 -6.41 2.04
CA GLY A 116 -15.34 -6.12 0.75
C GLY A 116 -15.38 -4.63 0.40
N SER A 117 -15.56 -3.74 1.39
CA SER A 117 -15.57 -2.29 1.17
C SER A 117 -14.20 -1.78 0.70
N PHE A 118 -13.12 -2.33 1.25
CA PHE A 118 -11.77 -1.99 0.82
C PHE A 118 -11.47 -2.46 -0.60
N ILE A 119 -11.82 -3.71 -0.91
CA ILE A 119 -11.64 -4.27 -2.24
C ILE A 119 -12.43 -3.48 -3.30
N GLU A 120 -13.67 -3.11 -3.00
CA GLU A 120 -14.50 -2.28 -3.86
C GLU A 120 -13.87 -0.89 -4.07
N TYR A 121 -13.38 -0.26 -3.00
CA TYR A 121 -12.67 1.00 -3.07
C TYR A 121 -11.44 0.92 -4.00
N ILE A 122 -10.60 -0.13 -3.88
CA ILE A 122 -9.44 -0.32 -4.74
C ILE A 122 -9.88 -0.40 -6.21
N LYS A 123 -10.86 -1.26 -6.52
CA LYS A 123 -11.34 -1.49 -7.89
C LYS A 123 -11.95 -0.23 -8.50
N SER A 124 -12.80 0.48 -7.75
CA SER A 124 -13.52 1.65 -8.25
C SER A 124 -12.64 2.88 -8.47
N ASN A 125 -11.53 3.01 -7.75
CA ASN A 125 -10.68 4.21 -7.78
C ASN A 125 -9.37 4.03 -8.55
N PHE A 126 -9.02 2.80 -8.95
CA PHE A 126 -7.71 2.49 -9.55
C PHE A 126 -7.33 3.42 -10.70
N SER A 127 -8.16 3.54 -11.74
CA SER A 127 -7.82 4.34 -12.93
C SER A 127 -7.59 5.82 -12.58
N LYS A 128 -8.46 6.39 -11.73
CA LYS A 128 -8.37 7.80 -11.33
C LYS A 128 -7.09 8.08 -10.56
N ILE A 129 -6.72 7.18 -9.65
CA ILE A 129 -5.50 7.34 -8.85
C ILE A 129 -4.25 7.04 -9.68
N ASP A 130 -4.33 6.11 -10.64
CA ASP A 130 -3.23 5.84 -11.58
C ASP A 130 -2.86 7.09 -12.39
N ASP A 131 -3.86 7.81 -12.92
CA ASP A 131 -3.64 9.06 -13.64
C ASP A 131 -2.94 10.10 -12.75
N ARG A 132 -3.42 10.28 -11.51
CA ARG A 132 -2.79 11.21 -10.53
C ARG A 132 -1.35 10.82 -10.22
N VAL A 133 -1.07 9.53 -10.01
CA VAL A 133 0.28 8.99 -9.73
C VAL A 133 1.21 9.24 -10.92
N VAL A 134 0.73 9.08 -12.15
CA VAL A 134 1.48 9.37 -13.38
C VAL A 134 1.77 10.87 -13.52
N ASP A 135 0.77 11.73 -13.29
CA ASP A 135 0.91 13.18 -13.38
C ASP A 135 1.91 13.73 -12.36
N MET A 136 1.91 13.17 -11.15
CA MET A 136 2.89 13.48 -10.10
C MET A 136 4.29 12.92 -10.41
N GLY A 137 4.44 12.10 -11.45
CA GLY A 137 5.72 11.56 -11.90
C GLY A 137 6.28 10.46 -10.99
N TYR A 138 5.44 9.75 -10.23
CA TYR A 138 5.90 8.74 -9.28
C TYR A 138 6.58 7.53 -9.95
N TYR A 139 6.34 7.30 -11.24
CA TYR A 139 6.98 6.24 -12.04
C TYR A 139 8.30 6.66 -12.71
N LYS A 140 8.82 7.86 -12.42
CA LYS A 140 10.05 8.39 -13.02
C LYS A 140 11.31 8.05 -12.22
#